data_AF-A0A356KXJ9-F1
#
_entry.id   AF-A0A356KXJ9-F1
#
_cell.length_a   1.000
_cell.length_b   1.000
_cell.length_c   1.000
_cell.angle_alpha   90.00
_cell.angle_beta   90.00
_cell.angle_gamma   90.00
#
_symmetry.space_group_name_H-M   'P 1'
#
loop_
_entity.id
_entity.type
_entity.pdbx_description
1 polymer ?
#
loop_
_entity_poly.entity_id
_entity_poly.type
_entity_poly.pdbx_seq_one_letter_code
_entity_poly.pdbx_strand_id
1 'polypeptide(L)'
;MNGELPPHYRTTIRRFLRFGVIGLALGMILGLAWTELGRSARYGEVNGQPQQVDPPEGRIKLQLPPGYKWEAGLSFKLSHGHTILIAGLIPLCFAFTLVVLHQAGGKQISPGALNWAFWPYVVGASGALLILLYKGVVGFSAVRGGNFDLAAIEAGLFAGSRALKGACYGTTHSAMAAGAFVLVYQVFRSAGHIGAPPAGASAES
;
A
#
# COMPACT_ATOMS: atom_id res chain seq x y z
N MET A 1 -4.39 -16.06 -31.06
CA MET A 1 -4.33 -17.23 -30.14
C MET A 1 -5.32 -17.00 -29.01
N ASN A 2 -6.49 -17.65 -29.06
CA ASN A 2 -7.52 -17.57 -28.00
C ASN A 2 -7.36 -18.77 -27.03
N GLY A 3 -6.20 -18.89 -26.40
CA GLY A 3 -5.97 -19.90 -25.38
C GLY A 3 -6.67 -19.49 -24.07
N GLU A 4 -7.53 -20.34 -23.53
CA GLU A 4 -8.14 -20.11 -22.23
C GLU A 4 -7.06 -20.07 -21.14
N LEU A 5 -7.12 -19.09 -20.23
CA LEU A 5 -6.15 -18.96 -19.15
C LEU A 5 -6.15 -20.22 -18.25
N PRO A 6 -4.97 -20.77 -17.90
CA PRO A 6 -4.88 -21.90 -16.99
C PRO A 6 -5.62 -21.63 -15.66
N PRO A 7 -6.28 -22.63 -15.04
CA PRO A 7 -7.07 -22.42 -13.82
C PRO A 7 -6.31 -21.74 -12.66
N HIS A 8 -5.02 -22.07 -12.50
CA HIS A 8 -4.17 -21.48 -11.46
C HIS A 8 -3.80 -20.01 -11.75
N TYR A 9 -3.67 -19.62 -13.03
CA TYR A 9 -3.54 -18.22 -13.43
C TYR A 9 -4.81 -17.46 -13.11
N ARG A 10 -5.98 -17.97 -13.52
CA ARG A 10 -7.27 -17.34 -13.24
C ARG A 10 -7.49 -17.08 -11.75
N THR A 11 -7.15 -18.07 -10.92
CA THR A 11 -7.23 -17.94 -9.45
C THR A 11 -6.32 -16.82 -8.93
N THR A 12 -5.05 -16.81 -9.35
CA THR A 12 -4.07 -15.81 -8.89
C THR A 12 -4.42 -14.41 -9.37
N ILE A 13 -4.80 -14.26 -10.64
CA ILE A 13 -5.26 -13.00 -11.23
C ILE A 13 -6.47 -12.48 -10.46
N ARG A 14 -7.48 -13.32 -10.20
CA ARG A 14 -8.66 -12.92 -9.40
C ARG A 14 -8.28 -12.46 -8.00
N ARG A 15 -7.30 -13.11 -7.36
CA ARG A 15 -6.82 -12.71 -6.04
C ARG A 15 -6.15 -11.33 -6.07
N PHE A 16 -5.25 -11.08 -7.01
CA PHE A 16 -4.62 -9.77 -7.19
C PHE A 16 -5.63 -8.69 -7.59
N LEU A 17 -6.59 -8.99 -8.48
CA LEU A 17 -7.66 -8.07 -8.83
C LEU A 17 -8.52 -7.70 -7.62
N ARG A 18 -8.95 -8.69 -6.83
CA ARG A 18 -9.75 -8.44 -5.61
C ARG A 18 -8.97 -7.59 -4.62
N PHE A 19 -7.73 -7.95 -4.33
CA PHE A 19 -6.87 -7.18 -3.43
C PHE A 19 -6.67 -5.75 -3.94
N GLY A 20 -6.38 -5.59 -5.25
CA GLY A 20 -6.28 -4.33 -5.98
C GLY A 20 -7.51 -3.44 -5.82
N VAL A 21 -8.69 -3.96 -6.18
CA VAL A 21 -9.95 -3.21 -6.12
C VAL A 21 -10.30 -2.82 -4.68
N ILE A 22 -10.12 -3.74 -3.73
CA ILE A 22 -10.32 -3.45 -2.30
C ILE A 22 -9.34 -2.36 -1.85
N GLY A 23 -8.07 -2.45 -2.23
CA GLY A 23 -7.05 -1.45 -1.93
C GLY A 23 -7.39 -0.06 -2.50
N LEU A 24 -7.88 0.03 -3.74
CA LEU A 24 -8.35 1.29 -4.31
C LEU A 24 -9.55 1.85 -3.54
N ALA A 25 -10.53 1.02 -3.20
CA ALA A 25 -11.69 1.45 -2.43
C ALA A 25 -11.30 1.96 -1.03
N LEU A 26 -10.44 1.22 -0.31
CA LEU A 26 -9.90 1.62 0.98
C LEU A 26 -9.06 2.90 0.87
N GLY A 27 -8.25 3.02 -0.19
CA GLY A 27 -7.51 4.22 -0.50
C GLY A 27 -8.44 5.43 -0.63
N MET A 28 -9.50 5.33 -1.43
CA MET A 28 -10.50 6.40 -1.58
C MET A 28 -11.17 6.75 -0.25
N ILE A 29 -11.56 5.74 0.55
CA ILE A 29 -12.14 5.95 1.89
C ILE A 29 -11.17 6.73 2.79
N LEU A 30 -9.89 6.34 2.82
CA LEU A 30 -8.86 7.06 3.58
C LEU A 30 -8.66 8.50 3.08
N GLY A 31 -8.76 8.72 1.76
CA GLY A 31 -8.68 10.06 1.16
C GLY A 31 -9.87 10.95 1.55
N LEU A 32 -11.08 10.39 1.58
CA LEU A 32 -12.28 11.08 2.07
C LEU A 32 -12.18 11.36 3.57
N ALA A 33 -11.79 10.37 4.37
CA ALA A 33 -11.57 10.54 5.80
C ALA A 33 -10.53 11.63 6.08
N TRP A 34 -9.43 11.66 5.32
CA TRP A 34 -8.44 12.74 5.39
C TRP A 34 -9.05 14.11 5.09
N THR A 35 -9.84 14.21 4.02
CA THR A 35 -10.49 15.46 3.61
C THR A 35 -11.43 15.97 4.69
N GLU A 36 -12.23 15.08 5.30
CA GLU A 36 -13.15 15.43 6.38
C GLU A 36 -12.43 15.79 7.69
N LEU A 37 -11.35 15.07 8.03
CA LEU A 37 -10.50 15.40 9.18
C LEU A 37 -9.84 16.78 8.98
N GLY A 38 -9.35 17.07 7.79
CA GLY A 38 -8.77 18.36 7.43
C GLY A 38 -9.76 19.52 7.44
N ARG A 39 -11.06 19.26 7.22
CA ARG A 39 -12.14 20.25 7.38
C ARG A 39 -12.52 20.47 8.85
N SER A 40 -12.56 19.40 9.63
CA SER A 40 -12.98 19.40 11.04
C SER A 40 -11.95 20.09 11.94
N ALA A 41 -10.67 20.00 11.59
CA ALA A 41 -9.62 20.73 12.26
C ALA A 41 -9.37 22.07 11.54
N ARG A 42 -10.11 23.13 11.92
CA ARG A 42 -9.81 24.49 11.46
C ARG A 42 -8.57 25.03 12.18
N TYR A 43 -7.44 24.85 11.52
CA TYR A 43 -6.13 25.36 11.93
C TYR A 43 -6.02 26.86 11.66
N GLY A 44 -5.52 27.62 12.64
CA GLY A 44 -5.57 29.08 12.64
C GLY A 44 -4.60 29.68 11.63
N GLU A 45 -5.06 30.74 10.96
CA GLU A 45 -4.21 31.58 10.11
C GLU A 45 -3.28 32.49 10.94
N VAL A 46 -3.42 32.52 12.27
CA VAL A 46 -2.72 33.45 13.15
C VAL A 46 -1.64 32.72 13.96
N ASN A 47 -0.39 33.13 13.78
CA ASN A 47 0.74 32.69 14.59
C ASN A 47 0.50 32.96 16.09
N GLY A 48 0.63 31.93 16.93
CA GLY A 48 1.10 32.10 18.31
C GLY A 48 0.09 32.14 19.45
N GLN A 49 -1.21 31.85 19.24
CA GLN A 49 -2.14 31.69 20.38
C GLN A 49 -3.19 30.59 20.10
N PRO A 50 -3.38 29.60 20.99
CA PRO A 50 -4.48 28.66 20.89
C PRO A 50 -5.80 29.40 21.17
N GLN A 51 -6.47 29.89 20.13
CA GLN A 51 -7.82 30.41 20.28
C GLN A 51 -8.82 29.27 20.40
N GLN A 52 -9.24 28.99 21.63
CA GLN A 52 -10.32 28.08 21.95
C GLN A 52 -11.66 28.82 21.88
N VAL A 53 -12.36 28.81 20.74
CA VAL A 53 -13.80 29.19 20.69
C VAL A 53 -14.52 28.48 19.53
N ASP A 54 -15.47 27.58 19.83
CA ASP A 54 -16.91 27.90 19.76
C ASP A 54 -17.83 26.76 20.31
N PRO A 55 -18.67 27.00 21.34
CA PRO A 55 -19.62 26.03 21.89
C PRO A 55 -20.84 25.60 21.03
N PRO A 56 -21.38 26.35 20.06
CA PRO A 56 -22.71 26.02 19.52
C PRO A 56 -22.73 24.85 18.52
N GLU A 57 -21.60 24.43 17.97
CA GLU A 57 -21.53 23.33 16.99
C GLU A 57 -20.85 22.04 17.49
N GLY A 58 -20.37 22.00 18.74
CA GLY A 58 -19.70 20.81 19.31
C GLY A 58 -18.39 20.39 18.61
N ARG A 59 -17.79 21.26 17.79
CA ARG A 59 -16.53 21.00 17.06
C ARG A 59 -15.38 21.78 17.69
N ILE A 60 -14.37 21.06 18.20
CA ILE A 60 -13.14 21.67 18.73
C ILE A 60 -12.34 22.26 17.56
N LYS A 61 -12.36 23.60 17.41
CA LYS A 61 -11.49 24.32 16.47
C LYS A 61 -10.11 24.48 17.12
N LEU A 62 -9.15 23.62 16.75
CA LEU A 62 -7.77 23.72 17.23
C LEU A 62 -6.96 24.58 16.23
N GLN A 63 -6.59 25.81 16.61
CA GLN A 63 -5.69 26.62 15.80
C GLN A 63 -4.24 26.14 15.99
N LEU A 64 -3.70 25.40 15.00
CA LEU A 64 -2.28 25.02 14.99
C LEU A 64 -1.41 26.13 14.39
N PRO A 65 -0.13 26.25 14.83
CA PRO A 65 0.83 27.08 14.12
C PRO A 65 0.97 26.65 12.63
N PRO A 66 1.27 27.59 11.72
CA PRO A 66 1.55 27.29 10.33
C PRO A 66 2.63 26.21 10.19
N GLY A 67 2.48 25.29 9.23
CA GLY A 67 3.40 24.15 9.00
C GLY A 67 2.98 22.86 9.71
N TYR A 68 2.52 22.91 10.96
CA TYR A 68 2.09 21.73 11.71
C TYR A 68 0.86 21.03 11.10
N LYS A 69 0.00 21.79 10.41
CA LYS A 69 -1.11 21.26 9.59
C LYS A 69 -0.62 20.28 8.52
N TRP A 70 0.47 20.64 7.84
CA TRP A 70 1.02 19.83 6.78
C TRP A 70 1.71 18.60 7.35
N GLU A 71 2.55 18.78 8.38
CA GLU A 71 3.36 17.69 8.94
C GLU A 71 2.53 16.64 9.69
N ALA A 72 1.57 17.07 10.53
CA ALA A 72 0.65 16.16 11.22
C ALA A 72 -0.26 15.41 10.23
N GLY A 73 -0.63 16.08 9.15
CA GLY A 73 -1.42 15.51 8.06
C GLY A 73 -0.66 14.62 7.10
N LEU A 74 0.66 14.80 7.01
CA LEU A 74 1.48 14.15 6.00
C LEU A 74 1.44 12.63 6.16
N SER A 75 1.50 12.11 7.38
CA SER A 75 1.46 10.66 7.64
C SER A 75 0.12 10.04 7.22
N PHE A 76 -0.99 10.76 7.41
CA PHE A 76 -2.33 10.29 7.03
C PHE A 76 -2.59 10.46 5.52
N LYS A 77 -2.06 11.52 4.91
CA LYS A 77 -2.05 11.68 3.45
C LYS A 77 -1.16 10.63 2.76
N LEU A 78 -0.04 10.29 3.38
CA LEU A 78 0.87 9.22 2.95
C LEU A 78 0.16 7.87 3.02
N SER A 79 -0.62 7.59 4.07
CA SER A 79 -1.36 6.31 4.18
C SER A 79 -2.37 6.15 3.04
N HIS A 80 -3.09 7.21 2.65
CA HIS A 80 -3.95 7.21 1.45
C HIS A 80 -3.16 6.85 0.17
N GLY A 81 -2.10 7.59 -0.13
CA GLY A 81 -1.30 7.37 -1.35
C GLY A 81 -0.66 5.97 -1.40
N HIS A 82 -0.12 5.49 -0.27
CA HIS A 82 0.45 4.15 -0.17
C HIS A 82 -0.61 3.06 -0.31
N THR A 83 -1.82 3.29 0.21
CA THR A 83 -2.91 2.31 0.06
C THR A 83 -3.31 2.16 -1.40
N ILE A 84 -3.46 3.28 -2.13
CA ILE A 84 -3.73 3.26 -3.57
C ILE A 84 -2.61 2.57 -4.34
N LEU A 85 -1.35 2.90 -4.05
CA LEU A 85 -0.23 2.36 -4.80
C LEU A 85 0.03 0.87 -4.49
N ILE A 86 0.21 0.53 -3.21
CA ILE A 86 0.67 -0.79 -2.75
C ILE A 86 -0.48 -1.80 -2.73
N ALA A 87 -1.66 -1.45 -2.21
CA ALA A 87 -2.78 -2.38 -2.21
C ALA A 87 -3.65 -2.26 -3.46
N GLY A 88 -3.56 -1.17 -4.22
CA GLY A 88 -4.35 -0.94 -5.42
C GLY A 88 -3.59 -1.23 -6.72
N LEU A 89 -2.81 -0.24 -7.17
CA LEU A 89 -2.22 -0.21 -8.51
C LEU A 89 -1.22 -1.34 -8.75
N ILE A 90 -0.30 -1.61 -7.84
CA ILE A 90 0.72 -2.65 -8.04
C ILE A 90 0.09 -4.05 -8.21
N PRO A 91 -0.85 -4.50 -7.36
CA PRO A 91 -1.60 -5.74 -7.58
C PRO A 91 -2.32 -5.81 -8.92
N LEU A 92 -2.94 -4.70 -9.36
CA LEU A 92 -3.60 -4.65 -10.67
C LEU A 92 -2.58 -4.79 -11.81
N CYS A 93 -1.41 -4.14 -11.69
CA CYS A 93 -0.31 -4.33 -12.63
C CYS A 93 0.18 -5.78 -12.65
N PHE A 94 0.29 -6.46 -11.51
CA PHE A 94 0.65 -7.87 -11.44
C PHE A 94 -0.38 -8.77 -12.14
N ALA A 95 -1.67 -8.53 -11.90
CA ALA A 95 -2.74 -9.24 -12.58
C ALA A 95 -2.69 -9.03 -14.11
N PHE A 96 -2.52 -7.78 -14.55
CA PHE A 96 -2.40 -7.41 -15.96
C PHE A 96 -1.20 -8.06 -16.62
N THR A 97 -0.02 -7.97 -15.99
CA THR A 97 1.22 -8.58 -16.50
C THR A 97 1.07 -10.09 -16.70
N LEU A 98 0.41 -10.80 -15.79
CA LEU A 98 0.16 -12.25 -15.94
C LEU A 98 -0.75 -12.57 -17.14
N VAL A 99 -1.73 -11.73 -17.43
CA VAL A 99 -2.60 -11.87 -18.62
C VAL A 99 -1.80 -11.63 -19.90
N VAL A 100 -1.08 -10.50 -19.96
CA VAL A 100 -0.27 -10.12 -21.13
C VAL A 100 0.80 -11.18 -21.41
N LEU A 101 1.51 -11.64 -20.38
CA LEU A 101 2.54 -12.66 -20.50
C LEU A 101 1.99 -13.96 -21.09
N HIS A 102 0.81 -14.40 -20.64
CA HIS A 102 0.17 -15.60 -21.18
C HIS A 102 -0.26 -15.42 -22.64
N GLN A 103 -0.89 -14.27 -22.95
CA GLN A 103 -1.34 -13.97 -24.31
C GLN A 103 -0.18 -13.81 -25.30
N ALA A 104 0.98 -13.36 -24.83
CA ALA A 104 2.20 -13.28 -25.60
C ALA A 104 2.88 -14.65 -25.83
N GLY A 105 2.32 -15.75 -25.29
CA GLY A 105 2.91 -17.09 -25.42
C GLY A 105 4.06 -17.35 -24.47
N GLY A 106 4.18 -16.59 -23.37
CA GLY A 106 5.17 -16.84 -22.33
C GLY A 106 5.00 -18.21 -21.67
N LYS A 107 6.10 -18.80 -21.22
CA LYS A 107 6.08 -20.11 -20.53
C LYS A 107 5.21 -20.05 -19.27
N GLN A 108 4.42 -21.08 -19.03
CA GLN A 108 3.57 -21.13 -17.84
C GLN A 108 4.40 -21.07 -16.53
N ILE A 109 4.01 -20.17 -15.64
CA ILE A 109 4.55 -20.03 -14.28
C ILE A 109 3.83 -21.03 -13.38
N SER A 110 4.59 -21.76 -12.56
CA SER A 110 4.03 -22.79 -11.70
C SER A 110 3.08 -22.22 -10.63
N PRO A 111 2.07 -23.00 -10.19
CA PRO A 111 1.18 -22.59 -9.10
C PRO A 111 1.92 -22.25 -7.80
N GLY A 112 2.99 -22.99 -7.48
CA GLY A 112 3.82 -22.74 -6.30
C GLY A 112 4.50 -21.38 -6.35
N ALA A 113 5.06 -20.99 -7.50
CA ALA A 113 5.70 -19.69 -7.68
C ALA A 113 4.69 -18.53 -7.59
N LEU A 114 3.49 -18.71 -8.16
CA LEU A 114 2.42 -17.71 -8.05
C LEU A 114 1.92 -17.54 -6.61
N ASN A 115 1.82 -18.63 -5.84
CA ASN A 115 1.48 -18.55 -4.41
C ASN A 115 2.57 -17.87 -3.59
N TRP A 116 3.85 -18.19 -3.87
CA TRP A 116 5.01 -17.53 -3.25
C TRP A 116 5.17 -16.06 -3.62
N ALA A 117 4.68 -15.66 -4.79
CA ALA A 117 4.57 -14.25 -5.15
C ALA A 117 3.43 -13.57 -4.38
N PHE A 118 2.25 -14.18 -4.36
CA PHE A 118 1.02 -13.56 -3.85
C PHE A 118 1.04 -13.38 -2.32
N TRP A 119 1.30 -14.44 -1.56
CA TRP A 119 1.08 -14.42 -0.10
C TRP A 119 2.04 -13.50 0.65
N PRO A 120 3.37 -13.58 0.45
CA PRO A 120 4.30 -12.64 1.06
C PRO A 120 4.00 -11.20 0.67
N TYR A 121 3.62 -10.96 -0.60
CA TYR A 121 3.24 -9.64 -1.07
C TYR A 121 2.05 -9.09 -0.28
N VAL A 122 0.94 -9.83 -0.24
CA VAL A 122 -0.31 -9.37 0.39
C VAL A 122 -0.16 -9.22 1.90
N VAL A 123 0.52 -10.15 2.57
CA VAL A 123 0.79 -10.07 4.01
C VAL A 123 1.69 -8.87 4.33
N GLY A 124 2.78 -8.71 3.58
CA GLY A 124 3.70 -7.58 3.73
C GLY A 124 3.04 -6.24 3.46
N ALA A 125 2.30 -6.12 2.37
CA ALA A 125 1.52 -4.94 1.99
C ALA A 125 0.49 -4.59 3.08
N SER A 126 -0.30 -5.56 3.53
CA SER A 126 -1.32 -5.33 4.56
C SER A 126 -0.69 -4.87 5.88
N GLY A 127 0.41 -5.50 6.29
CA GLY A 127 1.16 -5.09 7.49
C GLY A 127 1.75 -3.67 7.37
N ALA A 128 2.34 -3.34 6.22
CA ALA A 128 2.88 -2.00 5.97
C ALA A 128 1.78 -0.92 6.03
N LEU A 129 0.62 -1.19 5.43
CA LEU A 129 -0.53 -0.27 5.48
C LEU A 129 -1.10 -0.12 6.89
N LEU A 130 -1.18 -1.20 7.66
CA LEU A 130 -1.60 -1.14 9.07
C LEU A 130 -0.63 -0.27 9.91
N ILE A 131 0.67 -0.40 9.69
CA ILE A 131 1.68 0.42 10.38
C ILE A 131 1.55 1.91 9.99
N LEU A 132 1.34 2.21 8.70
CA LEU A 132 1.12 3.58 8.24
C LEU A 132 -0.16 4.18 8.82
N LEU A 133 -1.25 3.41 8.86
CA LEU A 133 -2.50 3.83 9.47
C LEU A 133 -2.33 4.07 10.97
N TYR A 134 -1.64 3.17 11.67
CA TYR A 134 -1.29 3.33 13.09
C TYR A 134 -0.49 4.62 13.33
N LYS A 135 0.58 4.87 12.55
CA LYS A 135 1.37 6.10 12.65
C LYS A 135 0.51 7.34 12.41
N GLY A 136 -0.36 7.32 11.40
CA GLY A 136 -1.29 8.41 11.10
C GLY A 136 -2.30 8.68 12.23
N VAL A 137 -2.92 7.63 12.78
CA VAL A 137 -3.90 7.74 13.87
C VAL A 137 -3.24 8.26 15.15
N VAL A 138 -2.08 7.72 15.53
CA VAL A 138 -1.35 8.18 16.72
C VAL A 138 -0.91 9.63 16.57
N GLY A 139 -0.32 10.00 15.43
CA GLY A 139 0.10 11.37 15.16
C GLY A 139 -1.06 12.36 15.21
N PHE A 140 -2.17 12.03 14.54
CA PHE A 140 -3.36 12.88 14.56
C PHE A 140 -3.97 13.01 15.96
N SER A 141 -4.05 11.92 16.71
CA SER A 141 -4.62 11.91 18.06
C SER A 141 -3.76 12.70 19.05
N ALA A 142 -2.43 12.60 18.95
CA ALA A 142 -1.50 13.35 19.80
C ALA A 142 -1.60 14.86 19.57
N VAL A 143 -1.65 15.28 18.30
CA VAL A 143 -1.84 16.69 17.92
C VAL A 143 -3.20 17.20 18.39
N ARG A 144 -4.27 16.40 18.27
CA ARG A 144 -5.60 16.75 18.81
C ARG A 144 -5.59 16.87 20.34
N GLY A 145 -4.75 16.09 21.02
CA GLY A 145 -4.52 16.16 22.46
C GLY A 145 -3.62 17.31 22.91
N GLY A 146 -3.15 18.17 22.00
CA GLY A 146 -2.30 19.31 22.31
C GLY A 146 -0.79 19.02 22.33
N ASN A 147 -0.38 17.80 21.96
CA ASN A 147 1.04 17.48 21.82
C ASN A 147 1.51 17.82 20.40
N PHE A 148 2.34 18.86 20.29
CA PHE A 148 2.92 19.32 19.02
C PHE A 148 4.38 18.90 18.84
N ASP A 149 4.97 18.14 19.77
CA ASP A 149 6.30 17.58 19.60
C ASP A 149 6.23 16.30 18.74
N LEU A 150 6.28 16.49 17.42
CA LEU A 150 6.24 15.40 16.45
C LEU A 150 7.41 14.43 16.59
N ALA A 151 8.57 14.91 17.05
CA ALA A 151 9.74 14.06 17.28
C ALA A 151 9.51 13.14 18.49
N ALA A 152 8.94 13.67 19.57
CA ALA A 152 8.54 12.86 20.72
C ALA A 152 7.44 11.85 20.37
N ILE A 153 6.46 12.25 19.56
CA ILE A 153 5.40 11.33 19.08
C ILE A 153 6.02 10.20 18.25
N GLU A 154 6.91 10.52 17.31
CA GLU A 154 7.58 9.51 16.48
C GLU A 154 8.51 8.61 17.29
N ALA A 155 9.20 9.16 18.29
CA ALA A 155 10.01 8.38 19.22
C ALA A 155 9.14 7.45 20.07
N GLY A 156 7.93 7.87 20.46
CA GLY A 156 7.01 7.08 21.29
C GLY A 156 6.29 5.94 20.56
N LEU A 157 6.30 5.91 19.23
CA LEU A 157 5.73 4.80 18.46
C LEU A 157 6.37 3.47 18.86
N PHE A 158 5.57 2.39 18.85
CA PHE A 158 6.05 1.06 19.25
C PHE A 158 6.65 1.03 20.66
N ALA A 159 6.02 1.75 21.60
CA ALA A 159 6.45 1.88 22.99
C ALA A 159 7.90 2.38 23.15
N GLY A 160 8.41 3.20 22.22
CA GLY A 160 9.78 3.70 22.27
C GLY A 160 10.85 2.75 21.72
N SER A 161 10.48 1.52 21.37
CA SER A 161 11.46 0.50 20.98
C SER A 161 11.88 0.64 19.52
N ARG A 162 13.13 1.07 19.32
CA ARG A 162 13.76 1.11 17.98
C ARG A 162 13.84 -0.27 17.33
N ALA A 163 14.09 -1.31 18.12
CA ALA A 163 14.16 -2.68 17.63
C ALA A 163 12.79 -3.17 17.14
N LEU A 164 11.72 -2.95 17.91
CA LEU A 164 10.36 -3.32 17.51
C LEU A 164 9.92 -2.54 16.27
N LYS A 165 10.16 -1.22 16.26
CA LYS A 165 9.93 -0.35 15.10
C LYS A 165 10.63 -0.92 13.85
N GLY A 166 11.93 -1.18 13.96
CA GLY A 166 12.75 -1.73 12.89
C GLY A 166 12.28 -3.10 12.40
N ALA A 167 11.92 -4.00 13.32
CA ALA A 167 11.38 -5.31 12.99
C ALA A 167 10.04 -5.21 12.24
N CYS A 168 9.09 -4.42 12.71
CA CYS A 168 7.79 -4.24 12.05
C CYS A 168 7.93 -3.65 10.64
N TYR A 169 8.72 -2.56 10.49
CA TYR A 169 8.96 -1.98 9.16
C TYR A 169 9.75 -2.93 8.25
N GLY A 170 10.84 -3.50 8.76
CA GLY A 170 11.72 -4.37 7.99
C GLY A 170 11.03 -5.64 7.51
N THR A 171 10.28 -6.32 8.38
CA THR A 171 9.58 -7.57 8.03
C THR A 171 8.48 -7.34 7.00
N THR A 172 7.65 -6.31 7.17
CA THR A 172 6.55 -6.01 6.24
C THR A 172 7.07 -5.64 4.84
N HIS A 173 8.11 -4.80 4.77
CA HIS A 173 8.74 -4.42 3.49
C HIS A 173 9.47 -5.59 2.85
N SER A 174 10.19 -6.41 3.64
CA SER A 174 10.92 -7.57 3.12
C SER A 174 9.98 -8.64 2.58
N ALA A 175 8.87 -8.92 3.27
CA ALA A 175 7.85 -9.85 2.78
C ALA A 175 7.23 -9.37 1.47
N MET A 176 6.91 -8.07 1.39
CA MET A 176 6.38 -7.45 0.19
C MET A 176 7.37 -7.51 -0.98
N ALA A 177 8.62 -7.14 -0.74
CA ALA A 177 9.69 -7.17 -1.73
C ALA A 177 9.98 -8.59 -2.22
N ALA A 178 10.01 -9.58 -1.32
CA ALA A 178 10.20 -10.98 -1.69
C ALA A 178 9.08 -11.49 -2.61
N GLY A 179 7.82 -11.21 -2.28
CA GLY A 179 6.68 -11.61 -3.12
C GLY A 179 6.70 -10.94 -4.50
N ALA A 180 6.99 -9.64 -4.55
CA ALA A 180 7.13 -8.90 -5.81
C ALA A 180 8.31 -9.43 -6.65
N PHE A 181 9.46 -9.68 -6.02
CA PHE A 181 10.66 -10.19 -6.69
C PHE A 181 10.41 -11.57 -7.32
N VAL A 182 9.78 -12.50 -6.59
CA VAL A 182 9.43 -13.82 -7.13
C VAL A 182 8.58 -13.67 -8.39
N LEU A 183 7.58 -12.78 -8.38
CA LEU A 183 6.75 -12.57 -9.56
C LEU A 183 7.54 -12.00 -10.74
N VAL A 184 8.30 -10.93 -10.51
CA VAL A 184 9.09 -10.26 -11.55
C VAL A 184 10.10 -11.23 -12.16
N TYR A 185 10.81 -11.99 -11.34
CA TYR A 185 11.77 -12.99 -11.79
C TYR A 185 11.10 -14.07 -12.67
N GLN A 186 9.94 -14.57 -12.26
CA GLN A 186 9.21 -15.60 -13.01
C GLN A 186 8.60 -15.06 -14.31
N VAL A 187 8.10 -13.83 -14.30
CA VAL A 187 7.65 -13.13 -15.50
C VAL A 187 8.79 -12.97 -16.49
N PHE A 188 9.97 -12.51 -16.03
CA PHE A 188 11.15 -12.35 -16.87
C PHE A 188 11.59 -13.69 -17.49
N ARG A 189 11.70 -14.74 -16.68
CA ARG A 189 12.05 -16.10 -17.15
C ARG A 189 11.01 -16.65 -18.14
N SER A 190 9.73 -16.39 -17.89
CA SER A 190 8.64 -16.81 -18.76
C SER A 190 8.66 -16.09 -20.10
N ALA A 191 8.92 -14.77 -20.09
CA ALA A 191 8.97 -13.92 -21.28
C ALA A 191 10.13 -14.29 -22.21
N GLY A 192 11.25 -14.79 -21.68
CA GLY A 192 12.38 -15.29 -22.50
C GLY A 192 12.05 -16.49 -23.40
N HIS A 193 10.84 -17.05 -23.32
CA HIS A 193 10.37 -18.14 -24.19
C HIS A 193 9.37 -17.66 -25.25
N ILE A 194 9.05 -16.36 -25.30
CA ILE A 194 8.15 -15.82 -26.32
C ILE A 194 8.80 -15.96 -27.69
N GLY A 195 8.10 -16.58 -28.63
CA GLY A 195 8.59 -16.84 -29.98
C GLY A 195 9.56 -18.02 -30.11
N ALA A 196 9.86 -18.73 -29.02
CA ALA A 196 10.63 -19.97 -29.12
C ALA A 196 9.79 -21.05 -29.82
N PRO A 197 10.36 -21.82 -30.77
CA PRO A 197 9.67 -22.95 -31.36
C PRO A 197 9.32 -23.97 -30.26
N PRO A 198 8.19 -24.68 -30.39
CA PRO A 198 7.81 -25.71 -29.42
C PRO A 198 8.92 -26.75 -29.33
N ALA A 199 9.33 -27.07 -28.09
CA ALA A 199 10.35 -28.08 -27.84
C ALA A 199 9.88 -29.42 -28.44
N GLY A 200 10.55 -29.87 -29.51
CA GLY A 200 10.17 -31.06 -30.26
C GLY A 200 9.85 -30.83 -31.74
N ALA A 201 9.83 -29.59 -32.23
CA ALA A 201 9.95 -29.33 -33.67
C ALA A 201 11.40 -29.57 -34.11
N SER A 202 11.83 -30.84 -34.13
CA SER A 202 13.00 -31.21 -34.92
C SER A 202 12.72 -30.80 -36.36
N ALA A 203 13.63 -30.01 -36.92
CA ALA A 203 13.65 -29.73 -38.35
C ALA A 203 13.76 -31.08 -39.08
N GLU A 204 12.63 -31.63 -39.50
CA GLU A 204 12.60 -32.61 -40.58
C GLU A 204 12.93 -31.81 -41.85
N SER A 205 14.23 -31.78 -42.16
CA SER A 205 14.77 -31.39 -43.47
C SER A 205 15.30 -32.63 -44.17
#